data_AF-A0A4R0QMC9-F1
#
_entry.id   AF-A0A4R0QMC9-F1
#
_cell.length_a   1.000
_cell.length_b   1.000
_cell.length_c   1.000
_cell.angle_alpha   90.00
_cell.angle_beta   90.00
_cell.angle_gamma   90.00
#
_symmetry.space_group_name_H-M   'P 1'
#
loop_
_entity.id
_entity.type
_entity.pdbx_description
1 polymer ?
#
loop_
_entity_poly.entity_id
_entity_poly.type
_entity_poly.pdbx_seq_one_letter_code
_entity_poly.pdbx_strand_id
1 'polypeptide(L)'
;MTLKIIHGIDFVEQINALEKKYNNVVTAKNFLDDNRSEFRRAILSISDERNSENYFAISESIKETERSLLIRCYTIAEQLLKETKYQLLGYDNLDRTDYQTVLEYKLEPNKFSPNPKFDEINKFFKRYHSNKLFLKKLELYDNMISDRHRYAHKGEFTFDISNVPKIKEVLLYLEFEYRMFLQKSSYCRLLKILNSVSSMKGNMQVKQASFTNNRIEICGLILEVIELLRNENCVIKDFSDVLSEISAEENFAIIQQKLENYRNSKQVLFMG
;
A
#
# COMPACT_ATOMS: atom_id res chain seq x y z
N MET A 1 22.50 -3.78 -3.19
CA MET A 1 21.12 -3.85 -2.68
C MET A 1 20.76 -2.45 -2.21
N THR A 2 19.88 -1.73 -2.90
CA THR A 2 19.43 -0.41 -2.48
C THR A 2 18.50 -0.59 -1.28
N LEU A 3 18.82 0.04 -0.15
CA LEU A 3 17.99 -0.04 1.06
C LEU A 3 16.58 0.52 0.76
N LYS A 4 15.54 -0.28 0.99
CA LYS A 4 14.12 0.10 0.79
C LYS A 4 13.60 0.84 2.02
N ILE A 5 14.18 2.02 2.26
CA ILE A 5 13.97 2.81 3.48
C ILE A 5 13.16 4.07 3.14
N ILE A 6 12.15 4.36 3.96
CA ILE A 6 11.41 5.63 3.99
C ILE A 6 11.58 6.21 5.40
N HIS A 7 12.17 7.39 5.50
CA HIS A 7 12.45 8.10 6.75
C HIS A 7 13.14 7.23 7.82
N GLY A 8 14.15 6.46 7.42
CA GLY A 8 14.88 5.55 8.33
C GLY A 8 14.16 4.23 8.64
N ILE A 9 12.96 3.99 8.11
CA ILE A 9 12.15 2.79 8.37
C ILE A 9 12.17 1.84 7.18
N ASP A 10 12.44 0.56 7.44
CA ASP A 10 12.23 -0.54 6.49
C ASP A 10 10.77 -1.03 6.58
N PHE A 11 9.93 -0.47 5.72
CA PHE A 11 8.52 -0.86 5.66
C PHE A 11 8.33 -2.26 5.06
N VAL A 12 9.24 -2.73 4.21
CA VAL A 12 9.16 -4.06 3.61
C VAL A 12 9.31 -5.14 4.69
N GLU A 13 10.23 -4.95 5.64
CA GLU A 13 10.35 -5.81 6.81
C GLU A 13 9.08 -5.81 7.66
N GLN A 14 8.51 -4.63 7.96
CA GLN A 14 7.29 -4.54 8.74
C GLN A 14 6.10 -5.23 8.07
N ILE A 15 5.97 -5.08 6.74
CA ILE A 15 4.93 -5.71 5.94
C ILE A 15 5.14 -7.23 5.87
N ASN A 16 6.38 -7.72 5.75
CA ASN A 16 6.66 -9.16 5.81
C ASN A 16 6.37 -9.75 7.18
N ALA A 17 6.61 -9.00 8.25
CA ALA A 17 6.24 -9.41 9.59
C ALA A 17 4.70 -9.48 9.80
N LEU A 18 3.89 -8.78 8.98
CA LEU A 18 2.43 -8.91 8.98
C LEU A 18 1.99 -10.30 8.55
N GLU A 19 2.60 -10.86 7.50
CA GLU A 19 2.32 -12.22 7.02
C GLU A 19 2.59 -13.29 8.08
N LYS A 20 3.73 -13.19 8.75
CA LYS A 20 4.06 -14.09 9.86
C LYS A 20 2.98 -14.04 10.95
N LYS A 21 2.52 -12.83 11.31
CA LYS A 21 1.48 -12.66 12.32
C LYS A 21 0.13 -13.21 11.85
N TYR A 22 -0.24 -12.97 10.60
CA TYR A 22 -1.46 -13.51 10.00
C TYR A 22 -1.47 -15.04 10.04
N ASN A 23 -0.38 -15.69 9.60
CA ASN A 23 -0.26 -17.14 9.61
C ASN A 23 -0.37 -17.70 11.03
N ASN A 24 0.27 -17.06 12.02
CA ASN A 24 0.14 -17.48 13.41
C ASN A 24 -1.31 -17.40 13.93
N VAL A 25 -2.05 -16.33 13.59
CA VAL A 25 -3.45 -16.17 13.98
C VAL A 25 -4.32 -17.26 13.33
N VAL A 26 -4.14 -17.52 12.03
CA VAL A 26 -4.86 -18.57 11.31
C VAL A 26 -4.56 -19.95 11.90
N THR A 27 -3.29 -20.26 12.16
CA THR A 27 -2.89 -21.54 12.78
C THR A 27 -3.49 -21.70 14.17
N ALA A 28 -3.45 -20.66 15.02
CA ALA A 28 -4.04 -20.71 16.35
C ALA A 28 -5.55 -20.91 16.32
N LYS A 29 -6.24 -20.23 15.39
CA LYS A 29 -7.68 -20.36 15.17
C LYS A 29 -8.05 -21.78 14.74
N ASN A 30 -7.39 -22.30 13.70
CA ASN A 30 -7.64 -23.65 13.21
C ASN A 30 -7.35 -24.69 14.29
N PHE A 31 -6.25 -24.52 15.04
CA PHE A 31 -5.91 -25.42 16.15
C PHE A 31 -7.02 -25.48 17.21
N LEU A 32 -7.58 -24.33 17.64
CA LEU A 32 -8.69 -24.33 18.61
C LEU A 32 -9.97 -24.94 18.03
N ASP A 33 -10.25 -24.69 16.75
CA ASP A 33 -11.44 -25.23 16.10
C ASP A 33 -11.37 -26.76 15.96
N ASP A 34 -10.23 -27.28 15.54
CA ASP A 34 -10.00 -28.73 15.37
C ASP A 34 -9.98 -29.48 16.71
N ASN A 35 -9.46 -28.85 17.77
CA ASN A 35 -9.26 -29.48 19.08
C ASN A 35 -10.30 -29.02 20.12
N ARG A 36 -11.43 -28.44 19.69
CA ARG A 36 -12.38 -27.75 20.57
C ARG A 36 -12.84 -28.58 21.77
N SER A 37 -13.17 -29.85 21.55
CA SER A 37 -13.66 -30.77 22.60
C SER A 37 -12.56 -31.19 23.58
N GLU A 38 -11.33 -31.36 23.10
CA GLU A 38 -10.16 -31.68 23.94
C GLU A 38 -9.73 -30.47 24.76
N PHE A 39 -9.64 -29.32 24.11
CA PHE A 39 -9.32 -28.05 24.75
C PHE A 39 -10.32 -27.71 25.85
N ARG A 40 -11.63 -27.85 25.57
CA ARG A 40 -12.68 -27.64 26.57
C ARG A 40 -12.55 -28.61 27.75
N ARG A 41 -12.26 -29.90 27.51
CA ARG A 41 -12.02 -30.88 28.58
C ARG A 41 -10.79 -30.54 29.42
N ALA A 42 -9.70 -30.13 28.78
CA ALA A 42 -8.47 -29.73 29.45
C ALA A 42 -8.70 -28.51 30.37
N ILE A 43 -9.38 -27.48 29.89
CA ILE A 43 -9.72 -26.30 30.71
C ILE A 43 -10.61 -26.69 31.90
N LEU A 44 -11.64 -27.52 31.68
CA LEU A 44 -12.50 -28.01 32.76
C LEU A 44 -11.76 -28.85 33.81
N SER A 45 -10.62 -29.45 33.45
CA SER A 45 -9.80 -30.24 34.39
C SER A 45 -8.91 -29.39 35.30
N ILE A 46 -8.70 -28.12 34.97
CA ILE A 46 -7.83 -27.18 35.73
C ILE A 46 -8.61 -26.02 36.36
N SER A 47 -9.92 -25.92 36.12
CA SER A 47 -10.78 -24.92 36.75
C SER A 47 -11.90 -25.61 37.55
N ASP A 48 -11.93 -25.38 38.87
CA ASP A 48 -12.99 -25.88 39.77
C ASP A 48 -14.37 -25.28 39.47
N GLU A 49 -14.41 -24.25 38.63
CA GLU A 49 -15.65 -23.61 38.22
C GLU A 49 -16.32 -24.40 37.09
N ARG A 50 -17.57 -24.80 37.33
CA ARG A 50 -18.51 -25.30 36.31
C ARG A 50 -18.78 -24.30 35.19
N ASN A 51 -18.24 -23.08 35.28
CA ASN A 51 -18.38 -22.03 34.30
C ASN A 51 -17.24 -22.08 33.29
N SER A 52 -17.64 -22.16 32.03
CA SER A 52 -16.80 -22.06 30.84
C SER A 52 -16.10 -20.70 30.67
N GLU A 53 -15.96 -19.89 31.71
CA GLU A 53 -15.38 -18.53 31.68
C GLU A 53 -13.94 -18.53 31.20
N ASN A 54 -13.08 -19.43 31.73
CA ASN A 54 -11.70 -19.54 31.26
C ASN A 54 -11.61 -19.97 29.78
N TYR A 55 -12.48 -20.88 29.35
CA TYR A 55 -12.56 -21.28 27.94
C TYR A 55 -13.00 -20.12 27.04
N PHE A 56 -13.99 -19.33 27.49
CA PHE A 56 -14.46 -18.15 26.79
C PHE A 56 -13.40 -17.07 26.71
N ALA A 57 -12.70 -16.78 27.81
CA ALA A 57 -11.62 -15.80 27.86
C ALA A 57 -10.49 -16.15 26.87
N ILE A 58 -10.10 -17.43 26.79
CA ILE A 58 -9.07 -17.87 25.82
C ILE A 58 -9.61 -17.76 24.39
N SER A 59 -10.85 -18.17 24.14
CA SER A 59 -11.49 -18.03 22.82
C SER A 59 -11.59 -16.56 22.38
N GLU A 60 -11.88 -15.67 23.32
CA GLU A 60 -11.95 -14.23 23.10
C GLU A 60 -10.56 -13.63 22.84
N SER A 61 -9.52 -14.13 23.51
CA SER A 61 -8.14 -13.71 23.24
C SER A 61 -7.70 -13.94 21.79
N ILE A 62 -8.15 -15.03 21.14
CA ILE A 62 -7.89 -15.25 19.71
C ILE A 62 -8.63 -14.20 18.87
N LYS A 63 -9.87 -13.86 19.19
CA LYS A 63 -10.60 -12.78 18.49
C LYS A 63 -9.90 -11.43 18.68
N GLU A 64 -9.31 -11.15 19.84
CA GLU A 64 -8.46 -9.96 20.04
C GLU A 64 -7.23 -9.96 19.13
N THR A 65 -6.64 -11.12 18.85
CA THR A 65 -5.52 -11.20 17.89
C THR A 65 -5.95 -10.88 16.44
N GLU A 66 -7.19 -11.20 16.05
CA GLU A 66 -7.75 -10.79 14.76
C GLU A 66 -7.89 -9.26 14.67
N ARG A 67 -8.39 -8.63 15.72
CA ARG A 67 -8.47 -7.15 15.83
C ARG A 67 -7.08 -6.51 15.73
N SER A 68 -6.08 -7.14 16.34
CA SER A 68 -4.68 -6.70 16.27
C SER A 68 -4.12 -6.73 14.84
N LEU A 69 -4.61 -7.60 13.94
CA LEU A 69 -4.22 -7.59 12.53
C LEU A 69 -4.75 -6.35 11.80
N LEU A 70 -6.03 -6.00 11.98
CA LEU A 70 -6.62 -4.78 11.43
C LEU A 70 -5.84 -3.53 11.85
N ILE A 71 -5.59 -3.41 13.16
CA ILE A 71 -4.82 -2.29 13.71
C ILE A 71 -3.45 -2.21 13.04
N ARG A 72 -2.76 -3.35 12.90
CA ARG A 72 -1.42 -3.37 12.31
C ARG A 72 -1.41 -3.02 10.82
N CYS A 73 -2.36 -3.52 10.02
CA CYS A 73 -2.52 -3.12 8.62
C CYS A 73 -2.70 -1.61 8.50
N TYR A 74 -3.59 -1.03 9.32
CA TYR A 74 -3.84 0.40 9.35
C TYR A 74 -2.60 1.19 9.80
N THR A 75 -1.91 0.75 10.86
CA THR A 75 -0.71 1.43 11.37
C THR A 75 0.37 1.51 10.31
N ILE A 76 0.63 0.43 9.57
CA ILE A 76 1.60 0.45 8.46
C ILE A 76 1.18 1.46 7.39
N ALA A 77 -0.10 1.46 7.00
CA ALA A 77 -0.64 2.38 6.00
C ALA A 77 -0.51 3.87 6.43
N GLU A 78 -0.87 4.17 7.67
CA GLU A 78 -0.75 5.50 8.25
C GLU A 78 0.72 5.95 8.32
N GLN A 79 1.60 5.08 8.83
CA GLN A 79 3.03 5.35 8.94
C GLN A 79 3.66 5.56 7.56
N LEU A 80 3.35 4.76 6.55
CA LEU A 80 3.86 4.98 5.19
C LEU A 80 3.61 6.42 4.71
N LEU A 81 2.38 6.93 4.85
CA LEU A 81 2.04 8.30 4.45
C LEU A 81 2.69 9.35 5.37
N LYS A 82 2.73 9.10 6.67
CA LYS A 82 3.29 10.00 7.67
C LYS A 82 4.79 10.20 7.46
N GLU A 83 5.53 9.11 7.36
CA GLU A 83 6.98 9.09 7.23
C GLU A 83 7.41 9.60 5.86
N THR A 84 6.62 9.34 4.81
CA THR A 84 6.81 10.00 3.50
C THR A 84 6.70 11.52 3.63
N LYS A 85 5.72 12.04 4.37
CA LYS A 85 5.57 13.50 4.58
C LYS A 85 6.75 14.07 5.35
N TYR A 86 7.21 13.39 6.40
CA TYR A 86 8.38 13.82 7.16
C TYR A 86 9.64 13.88 6.31
N GLN A 87 9.95 12.80 5.57
CA GLN A 87 11.10 12.77 4.68
C GLN A 87 11.00 13.83 3.58
N LEU A 88 9.82 14.01 2.97
CA LEU A 88 9.63 14.99 1.90
C LEU A 88 9.83 16.44 2.39
N LEU A 89 9.38 16.74 3.60
CA LEU A 89 9.45 18.08 4.17
C LEU A 89 10.76 18.34 4.93
N GLY A 90 11.63 17.33 5.04
CA GLY A 90 12.86 17.43 5.84
C GLY A 90 12.55 17.70 7.31
N TYR A 91 11.55 17.02 7.87
CA TYR A 91 11.08 17.26 9.23
C TYR A 91 12.18 17.09 10.29
N ASP A 92 13.10 16.13 10.09
CA ASP A 92 14.21 15.90 11.02
C ASP A 92 15.45 16.79 10.74
N ASN A 93 15.29 17.84 9.93
CA ASN A 93 16.38 18.79 9.71
C ASN A 93 16.75 19.50 11.02
N LEU A 94 18.03 19.45 11.38
CA LEU A 94 18.54 19.97 12.66
C LEU A 94 18.63 21.50 12.72
N ASP A 95 18.44 22.17 11.58
CA ASP A 95 18.44 23.62 11.48
C ASP A 95 17.10 24.18 12.01
N ARG A 96 17.12 24.72 13.23
CA ARG A 96 15.95 25.32 13.91
C ARG A 96 15.53 26.65 13.28
N THR A 97 14.94 26.56 12.09
CA THR A 97 14.38 27.70 11.35
C THR A 97 12.93 27.98 11.75
N ASP A 98 12.40 29.15 11.39
CA ASP A 98 10.96 29.45 11.53
C ASP A 98 10.10 28.42 10.77
N TYR A 99 10.59 27.96 9.61
CA TYR A 99 9.95 26.90 8.85
C TYR A 99 9.87 25.60 9.66
N GLN A 100 10.97 25.21 10.31
CA GLN A 100 11.03 24.02 11.15
C GLN A 100 10.07 24.12 12.34
N THR A 101 9.99 25.29 12.99
CA THR A 101 9.04 25.56 14.09
C THR A 101 7.59 25.37 13.64
N VAL A 102 7.25 25.82 12.43
CA VAL A 102 5.91 25.62 11.85
C VAL A 102 5.64 24.14 11.54
N LEU A 103 6.63 23.41 11.03
CA LEU A 103 6.51 21.98 10.78
C LEU A 103 6.28 21.20 12.06
N GLU A 104 7.06 21.47 13.11
CA GLU A 104 6.93 20.83 14.43
C GLU A 104 5.54 21.04 15.02
N TYR A 105 5.01 22.26 14.93
CA TYR A 105 3.67 22.56 15.40
C TYR A 105 2.58 21.84 14.60
N LYS A 106 2.70 21.77 13.27
CA LYS A 106 1.66 21.19 12.41
C LYS A 106 1.72 19.67 12.29
N LEU A 107 2.90 19.08 12.42
CA LEU A 107 3.16 17.67 12.17
C LEU A 107 3.78 17.00 13.40
N GLU A 108 3.40 17.45 14.59
CA GLU A 108 3.86 16.89 15.86
C GLU A 108 3.70 15.35 15.88
N PRO A 109 4.77 14.57 16.09
CA PRO A 109 4.77 13.11 15.94
C PRO A 109 3.70 12.40 16.74
N ASN A 110 3.34 12.90 17.92
CA ASN A 110 2.35 12.26 18.78
C ASN A 110 0.91 12.60 18.42
N LYS A 111 0.67 13.65 17.63
CA LYS A 111 -0.69 14.14 17.29
C LYS A 111 -1.01 13.99 15.81
N PHE A 112 0.01 13.94 14.97
CA PHE A 112 -0.17 13.85 13.53
C PHE A 112 -0.49 12.40 13.10
N SER A 113 -1.76 12.20 12.70
CA SER A 113 -2.31 10.96 12.17
C SER A 113 -2.94 11.27 10.80
N PRO A 114 -2.19 11.10 9.69
CA PRO A 114 -2.71 11.39 8.37
C PRO A 114 -3.73 10.32 7.94
N ASN A 115 -4.80 10.72 7.26
CA ASN A 115 -5.72 9.78 6.63
C ASN A 115 -5.05 9.12 5.42
N PRO A 116 -4.79 7.80 5.44
CA PRO A 116 -4.05 7.14 4.38
C PRO A 116 -4.97 6.59 3.28
N LYS A 117 -6.24 7.02 3.19
CA LYS A 117 -7.14 6.63 2.08
C LYS A 117 -6.55 6.97 0.71
N PHE A 118 -6.84 6.13 -0.27
CA PHE A 118 -6.33 6.24 -1.65
C PHE A 118 -6.43 7.66 -2.24
N ASP A 119 -7.59 8.30 -2.09
CA ASP A 119 -7.81 9.65 -2.62
C ASP A 119 -6.93 10.71 -1.94
N GLU A 120 -6.66 10.56 -0.64
CA GLU A 120 -5.76 11.47 0.10
C GLU A 120 -4.31 11.28 -0.33
N ILE A 121 -3.88 10.04 -0.60
CA ILE A 121 -2.54 9.75 -1.17
C ILE A 121 -2.40 10.44 -2.54
N ASN A 122 -3.40 10.29 -3.40
CA ASN A 122 -3.39 10.92 -4.73
C ASN A 122 -3.40 12.45 -4.67
N LYS A 123 -4.17 13.03 -3.75
CA LYS A 123 -4.15 14.49 -3.50
C LYS A 123 -2.76 14.94 -3.05
N PHE A 124 -2.14 14.17 -2.15
CA PHE A 124 -0.79 14.43 -1.67
C PHE A 124 0.24 14.38 -2.80
N PHE A 125 0.31 13.30 -3.59
CA PHE A 125 1.28 13.20 -4.69
C PHE A 125 1.10 14.33 -5.73
N LYS A 126 -0.15 14.64 -6.08
CA LYS A 126 -0.46 15.73 -7.01
C LYS A 126 -0.02 17.09 -6.47
N ARG A 127 -0.22 17.35 -5.16
CA ARG A 127 0.18 18.61 -4.51
C ARG A 127 1.68 18.87 -4.65
N TYR A 128 2.50 17.82 -4.65
CA TYR A 128 3.95 17.91 -4.77
C TYR A 128 4.45 17.56 -6.17
N HIS A 129 3.66 17.91 -7.20
CA HIS A 129 4.02 17.83 -8.62
C HIS A 129 4.41 16.44 -9.16
N SER A 130 3.98 15.38 -8.47
CA SER A 130 4.08 14.00 -8.95
C SER A 130 2.79 13.56 -9.65
N ASN A 131 2.84 12.38 -10.28
CA ASN A 131 1.63 11.69 -10.72
C ASN A 131 0.87 11.13 -9.53
N LYS A 132 -0.42 10.91 -9.77
CA LYS A 132 -1.22 10.00 -8.94
C LYS A 132 -0.60 8.59 -8.95
N LEU A 133 -1.01 7.77 -7.98
CA LEU A 133 -0.78 6.34 -7.98
C LEU A 133 -1.11 5.74 -9.35
N PHE A 134 -0.30 4.79 -9.79
CA PHE A 134 -0.48 4.15 -11.09
C PHE A 134 -1.79 3.36 -11.20
N LEU A 135 -2.16 2.65 -10.15
CA LEU A 135 -3.45 2.00 -10.02
C LEU A 135 -4.52 3.03 -9.66
N LYS A 136 -5.72 2.89 -10.24
CA LYS A 136 -6.78 3.90 -10.12
C LYS A 136 -7.71 3.70 -8.92
N LYS A 137 -7.65 2.54 -8.30
CA LYS A 137 -8.53 2.13 -7.19
C LYS A 137 -7.84 1.09 -6.33
N LEU A 138 -8.11 1.13 -5.03
CA LEU A 138 -7.68 0.14 -4.04
C LEU A 138 -8.83 -0.09 -3.04
N GLU A 139 -9.98 -0.58 -3.53
CA GLU A 139 -11.23 -0.65 -2.75
C GLU A 139 -11.08 -1.49 -1.47
N LEU A 140 -10.43 -2.66 -1.56
CA LEU A 140 -10.15 -3.49 -0.39
C LEU A 140 -9.33 -2.76 0.70
N TYR A 141 -8.36 -1.96 0.28
CA TYR A 141 -7.54 -1.16 1.19
C TYR A 141 -8.34 -0.04 1.84
N ASP A 142 -9.12 0.72 1.08
CA ASP A 142 -9.98 1.78 1.63
C ASP A 142 -11.07 1.24 2.57
N ASN A 143 -11.55 0.02 2.31
CA ASN A 143 -12.43 -0.72 3.22
C ASN A 143 -11.72 -1.05 4.53
N MET A 144 -10.49 -1.57 4.50
CA MET A 144 -9.68 -1.81 5.70
C MET A 144 -9.48 -0.53 6.53
N ILE A 145 -9.19 0.60 5.88
CA ILE A 145 -9.07 1.90 6.57
C ILE A 145 -10.41 2.28 7.24
N SER A 146 -11.52 2.08 6.54
CA SER A 146 -12.86 2.41 7.05
C SER A 146 -13.28 1.50 8.21
N ASP A 147 -12.94 0.21 8.16
CA ASP A 147 -13.18 -0.75 9.24
C ASP A 147 -12.38 -0.40 10.49
N ARG A 148 -11.11 0.03 10.35
CA ARG A 148 -10.35 0.53 11.51
C ARG A 148 -11.03 1.74 12.14
N HIS A 149 -11.45 2.72 11.35
CA HIS A 149 -12.13 3.90 11.88
C HIS A 149 -13.43 3.53 12.61
N ARG A 150 -14.20 2.61 12.05
CA ARG A 150 -15.43 2.10 12.68
C ARG A 150 -15.12 1.42 14.01
N TYR A 151 -14.11 0.55 14.05
CA TYR A 151 -13.68 -0.13 15.26
C TYR A 151 -13.22 0.86 16.34
N ALA A 152 -12.40 1.86 15.99
CA ALA A 152 -11.91 2.85 16.96
C ALA A 152 -13.01 3.75 17.55
N HIS A 153 -14.06 4.08 16.78
CA HIS A 153 -15.13 4.97 17.24
C HIS A 153 -16.34 4.26 17.84
N LYS A 154 -16.65 3.05 17.37
CA LYS A 154 -17.88 2.32 17.73
C LYS A 154 -17.61 0.97 18.40
N GLY A 155 -16.36 0.50 18.44
CA GLY A 155 -16.02 -0.86 18.88
C GLY A 155 -16.45 -1.97 17.93
N GLU A 156 -17.02 -1.63 16.76
CA GLU A 156 -17.54 -2.59 15.79
C GLU A 156 -16.41 -3.16 14.92
N PHE A 157 -16.21 -4.48 14.99
CA PHE A 157 -15.23 -5.21 14.17
C PHE A 157 -15.92 -5.92 13.00
N THR A 158 -15.76 -5.38 11.80
CA THR A 158 -16.31 -5.92 10.53
C THR A 158 -15.24 -6.42 9.56
N PHE A 159 -13.98 -6.36 9.97
CA PHE A 159 -12.85 -6.69 9.12
C PHE A 159 -12.70 -8.20 8.93
N ASP A 160 -12.70 -8.65 7.68
CA ASP A 160 -12.39 -10.04 7.35
C ASP A 160 -10.87 -10.24 7.23
N ILE A 161 -10.31 -10.99 8.18
CA ILE A 161 -8.88 -11.30 8.21
C ILE A 161 -8.41 -12.12 6.99
N SER A 162 -9.31 -12.80 6.27
CA SER A 162 -8.97 -13.54 5.04
C SER A 162 -8.40 -12.62 3.95
N ASN A 163 -8.69 -11.32 4.04
CA ASN A 163 -8.18 -10.30 3.13
C ASN A 163 -6.75 -9.83 3.44
N VAL A 164 -6.17 -10.20 4.59
CA VAL A 164 -4.83 -9.73 4.99
C VAL A 164 -3.74 -10.02 3.94
N PRO A 165 -3.68 -11.20 3.28
CA PRO A 165 -2.72 -11.45 2.20
C PRO A 165 -2.82 -10.45 1.04
N LYS A 166 -4.04 -10.13 0.59
CA LYS A 166 -4.26 -9.12 -0.46
C LYS A 166 -3.93 -7.71 0.01
N ILE A 167 -4.22 -7.39 1.27
CA ILE A 167 -3.85 -6.09 1.86
C ILE A 167 -2.34 -5.94 1.95
N LYS A 168 -1.60 -6.99 2.32
CA LYS A 168 -0.13 -7.02 2.32
C LYS A 168 0.41 -6.68 0.93
N GLU A 169 -0.14 -7.29 -0.11
CA GLU A 169 0.19 -6.99 -1.50
C GLU A 169 -0.02 -5.51 -1.87
N VAL A 170 -1.13 -4.92 -1.44
CA VAL A 170 -1.39 -3.48 -1.61
C VAL A 170 -0.40 -2.62 -0.83
N LEU A 171 -0.04 -2.99 0.40
CA LEU A 171 0.93 -2.26 1.21
C LEU A 171 2.33 -2.28 0.58
N LEU A 172 2.76 -3.40 0.00
CA LEU A 172 4.02 -3.50 -0.76
C LEU A 172 3.99 -2.62 -2.03
N TYR A 173 2.84 -2.56 -2.70
CA TYR A 173 2.64 -1.64 -3.83
C TYR A 173 2.72 -0.17 -3.39
N LEU A 174 2.07 0.19 -2.29
CA LEU A 174 2.12 1.55 -1.77
C LEU A 174 3.53 1.94 -1.33
N GLU A 175 4.26 1.07 -0.62
CA GLU A 175 5.68 1.27 -0.30
C GLU A 175 6.48 1.64 -1.54
N PHE A 176 6.34 0.83 -2.60
CA PHE A 176 7.00 1.06 -3.87
C PHE A 176 6.66 2.45 -4.44
N GLU A 177 5.38 2.79 -4.54
CA GLU A 177 4.92 4.08 -5.08
C GLU A 177 5.45 5.27 -4.27
N TYR A 178 5.42 5.19 -2.94
CA TYR A 178 5.97 6.22 -2.05
C TYR A 178 7.47 6.40 -2.24
N ARG A 179 8.23 5.30 -2.33
CA ARG A 179 9.67 5.35 -2.57
C ARG A 179 10.00 5.93 -3.94
N MET A 180 9.29 5.51 -5.00
CA MET A 180 9.46 6.07 -6.34
C MET A 180 9.19 7.57 -6.37
N PHE A 181 8.13 8.00 -5.66
CA PHE A 181 7.78 9.40 -5.50
C PHE A 181 8.90 10.21 -4.81
N LEU A 182 9.38 9.74 -3.65
CA LEU A 182 10.44 10.41 -2.88
C LEU A 182 11.75 10.51 -3.68
N GLN A 183 12.10 9.45 -4.40
CA GLN A 183 13.33 9.37 -5.20
C GLN A 183 13.22 10.12 -6.54
N LYS A 184 12.03 10.60 -6.91
CA LYS A 184 11.75 11.19 -8.23
C LYS A 184 12.22 10.28 -9.37
N SER A 185 11.96 8.99 -9.24
CA SER A 185 12.54 7.95 -10.08
C SER A 185 12.09 8.03 -11.55
N SER A 186 12.78 7.27 -12.40
CA SER A 186 12.45 7.09 -13.81
C SER A 186 11.03 6.55 -14.01
N TYR A 187 10.52 5.77 -13.05
CA TYR A 187 9.12 5.33 -13.02
C TYR A 187 8.16 6.51 -12.97
N CYS A 188 8.34 7.44 -12.02
CA CYS A 188 7.49 8.62 -11.91
C CYS A 188 7.61 9.53 -13.14
N ARG A 189 8.82 9.67 -13.70
CA ARG A 189 9.06 10.44 -14.94
C ARG A 189 8.33 9.84 -16.14
N LEU A 190 8.47 8.54 -16.35
CA LEU A 190 7.80 7.81 -17.43
C LEU A 190 6.29 8.00 -17.38
N LEU A 191 5.69 7.77 -16.20
CA LEU A 191 4.26 7.95 -16.01
C LEU A 191 3.82 9.40 -16.28
N LYS A 192 4.68 10.39 -16.00
CA LYS A 192 4.35 11.81 -16.17
C LYS A 192 4.25 12.15 -17.65
N ILE A 193 5.22 11.68 -18.44
CA ILE A 193 5.23 11.85 -19.89
C ILE A 193 4.01 11.14 -20.48
N LEU A 194 3.82 9.84 -20.20
CA LEU A 194 2.69 9.09 -20.74
C LEU A 194 1.34 9.72 -20.41
N ASN A 195 1.11 10.08 -19.14
CA ASN A 195 -0.13 10.73 -18.72
C ASN A 195 -0.31 12.12 -19.36
N SER A 196 0.78 12.89 -19.52
CA SER A 196 0.72 14.19 -20.19
C SER A 196 0.22 14.03 -21.63
N VAL A 197 0.79 13.10 -22.40
CA VAL A 197 0.36 12.79 -23.77
C VAL A 197 -1.09 12.32 -23.80
N SER A 198 -1.49 11.41 -22.90
CA SER A 198 -2.88 10.93 -22.81
C SER A 198 -3.88 12.06 -22.49
N SER A 199 -3.47 13.04 -21.67
CA SER A 199 -4.31 14.15 -21.21
C SER A 199 -4.34 15.36 -22.14
N MET A 200 -3.51 15.39 -23.19
CA MET A 200 -3.50 16.49 -24.16
C MET A 200 -4.89 16.69 -24.79
N LYS A 201 -5.28 17.95 -24.93
CA LYS A 201 -6.47 18.35 -25.69
C LYS A 201 -6.20 18.13 -27.18
N GLY A 202 -7.15 17.52 -27.88
CA GLY A 202 -7.04 17.24 -29.32
C GLY A 202 -7.44 15.81 -29.67
N ASN A 203 -7.44 15.52 -30.97
CA ASN A 203 -7.71 14.19 -31.48
C ASN A 203 -6.48 13.26 -31.30
N MET A 204 -6.61 11.98 -31.68
CA MET A 204 -5.54 11.00 -31.53
C MET A 204 -4.27 11.36 -32.32
N GLN A 205 -4.38 12.11 -33.43
CA GLN A 205 -3.23 12.52 -34.24
C GLN A 205 -2.33 13.50 -33.47
N VAL A 206 -2.93 14.43 -32.71
CA VAL A 206 -2.18 15.35 -31.84
C VAL A 206 -1.43 14.59 -30.75
N LYS A 207 -2.08 13.61 -30.12
CA LYS A 207 -1.45 12.76 -29.08
C LYS A 207 -0.34 11.91 -29.67
N GLN A 208 -0.56 11.33 -30.85
CA GLN A 208 0.43 10.55 -31.58
C GLN A 208 1.67 11.38 -31.90
N ALA A 209 1.50 12.60 -32.43
CA ALA A 209 2.64 13.48 -32.73
C ALA A 209 3.44 13.82 -31.46
N SER A 210 2.77 14.10 -30.34
CA SER A 210 3.44 14.33 -29.06
C SER A 210 4.18 13.10 -28.55
N PHE A 211 3.58 11.90 -28.66
CA PHE A 211 4.24 10.65 -28.33
C PHE A 211 5.50 10.44 -29.16
N THR A 212 5.41 10.61 -30.49
CA THR A 212 6.55 10.50 -31.41
C THR A 212 7.68 11.45 -31.01
N ASN A 213 7.37 12.69 -30.65
CA ASN A 213 8.37 13.66 -30.19
C ASN A 213 9.08 13.26 -28.89
N ASN A 214 8.40 12.53 -28.00
CA ASN A 214 8.94 12.06 -26.73
C ASN A 214 9.49 10.63 -26.79
N ARG A 215 9.46 9.98 -27.96
CA ARG A 215 9.67 8.52 -28.09
C ARG A 215 11.01 8.04 -27.56
N ILE A 216 12.08 8.78 -27.88
CA ILE A 216 13.45 8.45 -27.47
C ILE A 216 13.57 8.46 -25.94
N GLU A 217 13.05 9.50 -25.28
CA GLU A 217 13.06 9.59 -23.81
C GLU A 217 12.19 8.48 -23.20
N ILE A 218 11.00 8.22 -23.75
CA ILE A 218 10.11 7.15 -23.28
C ILE A 218 10.82 5.80 -23.36
N CYS A 219 11.48 5.46 -24.47
CA CYS A 219 12.26 4.22 -24.60
C CYS A 219 13.35 4.11 -23.54
N GLY A 220 14.14 5.18 -23.34
CA GLY A 220 15.20 5.19 -22.34
C GLY A 220 14.67 4.93 -20.93
N LEU A 221 13.60 5.64 -20.56
CA LEU A 221 12.94 5.47 -19.26
C LEU A 221 12.32 4.07 -19.10
N ILE A 222 11.76 3.48 -20.15
CA ILE A 222 11.20 2.12 -20.10
C ILE A 222 12.28 1.11 -19.68
N LEU A 223 13.48 1.18 -20.27
CA LEU A 223 14.57 0.25 -19.93
C LEU A 223 14.97 0.37 -18.46
N GLU A 224 15.10 1.59 -17.95
CA GLU A 224 15.40 1.85 -16.54
C GLU A 224 14.28 1.34 -15.62
N VAL A 225 13.02 1.52 -16.00
CA VAL A 225 11.88 1.07 -15.20
C VAL A 225 11.73 -0.46 -15.20
N ILE A 226 12.02 -1.13 -16.32
CA ILE A 226 12.03 -2.60 -16.38
C ILE A 226 13.06 -3.14 -15.39
N GLU A 227 14.28 -2.59 -15.39
CA GLU A 227 15.33 -3.04 -14.48
C GLU A 227 14.98 -2.74 -13.01
N LEU A 228 14.33 -1.61 -12.77
CA LEU A 228 13.81 -1.27 -11.46
C LEU A 228 12.79 -2.33 -10.99
N LEU A 229 11.78 -2.64 -11.81
CA LEU A 229 10.70 -3.58 -11.46
C LEU A 229 11.18 -5.03 -11.26
N ARG A 230 12.24 -5.46 -11.93
CA ARG A 230 12.85 -6.80 -11.74
C ARG A 230 13.28 -7.07 -10.30
N ASN A 231 13.64 -6.02 -9.56
CA ASN A 231 14.12 -6.10 -8.19
C ASN A 231 12.99 -5.87 -7.15
N GLU A 232 11.74 -5.77 -7.61
CA GLU A 232 10.59 -5.45 -6.77
C GLU A 232 9.69 -6.66 -6.57
N ASN A 233 9.18 -6.80 -5.36
CA ASN A 233 8.22 -7.83 -5.00
C ASN A 233 6.89 -7.17 -4.66
N CYS A 234 6.29 -6.51 -5.65
CA CYS A 234 4.96 -5.92 -5.54
C CYS A 234 4.09 -6.39 -6.72
N VAL A 235 2.80 -6.08 -6.63
CA VAL A 235 1.77 -6.56 -7.55
C VAL A 235 1.92 -6.05 -8.99
N ILE A 236 2.73 -5.01 -9.16
CA ILE A 236 3.01 -4.41 -10.47
C ILE A 236 4.36 -4.83 -11.08
N LYS A 237 5.05 -5.83 -10.49
CA LYS A 237 6.36 -6.27 -11.00
C LYS A 237 6.32 -6.75 -12.46
N ASP A 238 5.22 -7.38 -12.85
CA ASP A 238 4.97 -7.87 -14.22
C ASP A 238 4.58 -6.75 -15.19
N PHE A 239 4.51 -5.50 -14.73
CA PHE A 239 4.39 -4.35 -15.63
C PHE A 239 5.61 -4.23 -16.55
N SER A 240 6.75 -4.84 -16.20
CA SER A 240 7.93 -4.96 -17.06
C SER A 240 7.61 -5.55 -18.44
N ASP A 241 6.69 -6.50 -18.48
CA ASP A 241 6.34 -7.22 -19.71
C ASP A 241 5.53 -6.31 -20.64
N VAL A 242 4.55 -5.60 -20.06
CA VAL A 242 3.78 -4.58 -20.76
C VAL A 242 4.67 -3.44 -21.25
N LEU A 243 5.63 -2.99 -20.44
CA LEU A 243 6.59 -1.96 -20.83
C LEU A 243 7.48 -2.41 -21.98
N SER A 244 7.87 -3.69 -22.01
CA SER A 244 8.64 -4.27 -23.12
C SER A 244 7.83 -4.22 -24.42
N GLU A 245 6.54 -4.55 -24.37
CA GLU A 245 5.66 -4.42 -25.53
C GLU A 245 5.46 -2.96 -25.96
N ILE A 246 5.27 -2.04 -25.02
CA ILE A 246 5.16 -0.60 -25.29
C ILE A 246 6.44 -0.07 -25.93
N SER A 247 7.60 -0.60 -25.56
CA SER A 247 8.89 -0.20 -26.13
C SER A 247 9.02 -0.48 -27.62
N ALA A 248 8.26 -1.44 -28.16
CA ALA A 248 8.24 -1.79 -29.58
C ALA A 248 7.05 -1.18 -30.34
N GLU A 249 6.07 -0.60 -29.64
CA GLU A 249 4.85 -0.07 -30.25
C GLU A 249 5.05 1.39 -30.72
N GLU A 250 4.54 1.71 -31.90
CA GLU A 250 4.59 3.07 -32.47
C GLU A 250 3.24 3.78 -32.35
N ASN A 251 2.14 3.04 -32.30
CA ASN A 251 0.79 3.58 -32.20
C ASN A 251 0.40 3.84 -30.73
N PHE A 252 0.27 5.13 -30.40
CA PHE A 252 -0.05 5.57 -29.05
C PHE A 252 -1.44 5.09 -28.57
N ALA A 253 -2.40 4.89 -29.46
CA ALA A 253 -3.71 4.36 -29.08
C ALA A 253 -3.60 2.93 -28.53
N ILE A 254 -2.75 2.10 -29.13
CA ILE A 254 -2.49 0.73 -28.68
C ILE A 254 -1.76 0.74 -27.33
N ILE A 255 -0.77 1.63 -27.17
CA ILE A 255 -0.07 1.83 -25.90
C ILE A 255 -1.06 2.21 -24.78
N GLN A 256 -1.93 3.17 -25.05
CA GLN A 256 -2.93 3.61 -24.07
C GLN A 256 -3.87 2.46 -23.69
N GLN A 257 -4.29 1.65 -24.67
CA GLN A 257 -5.11 0.47 -24.41
C GLN A 257 -4.38 -0.57 -23.55
N LYS A 258 -3.10 -0.88 -23.84
CA LYS A 258 -2.29 -1.82 -23.04
C LYS A 258 -2.14 -1.35 -21.60
N LEU A 259 -1.85 -0.06 -21.39
CA LEU A 259 -1.74 0.53 -20.05
C LEU A 259 -3.05 0.41 -19.26
N GLU A 260 -4.18 0.71 -19.89
CA GLU A 260 -5.50 0.64 -19.25
C GLU A 260 -5.91 -0.80 -18.95
N ASN A 261 -5.69 -1.73 -19.89
CA ASN A 261 -5.96 -3.15 -19.68
C ASN A 261 -5.15 -3.70 -18.50
N TYR A 262 -3.86 -3.35 -18.40
CA TYR A 262 -3.03 -3.76 -17.28
C TYR A 262 -3.50 -3.16 -15.95
N ARG A 263 -3.82 -1.86 -15.91
CA ARG A 263 -4.35 -1.23 -14.70
C ARG A 263 -5.65 -1.88 -14.24
N ASN A 264 -6.53 -2.23 -15.17
CA ASN A 264 -7.80 -2.87 -14.87
C ASN A 264 -7.61 -4.30 -14.37
N SER A 265 -6.73 -5.09 -14.99
CA SER A 265 -6.47 -6.47 -14.56
C SER A 265 -5.93 -6.53 -13.12
N LYS A 266 -5.09 -5.56 -12.74
CA LYS A 266 -4.58 -5.44 -11.36
C LYS A 266 -5.61 -4.96 -10.35
N GLN A 267 -6.50 -4.05 -10.74
CA GLN A 267 -7.54 -3.56 -9.84
C GLN A 267 -8.55 -4.64 -9.44
N VAL A 268 -8.86 -5.57 -10.35
CA VAL A 268 -9.74 -6.71 -10.06
C VAL A 268 -9.21 -7.55 -8.88
N LEU A 269 -7.89 -7.63 -8.69
CA LEU A 269 -7.28 -8.36 -7.56
C LEU A 269 -7.63 -7.76 -6.20
N PHE A 270 -7.98 -6.47 -6.15
CA PHE A 270 -8.27 -5.71 -4.93
C PHE A 270 -9.73 -5.29 -4.81
N MET A 271 -10.63 -5.91 -5.58
CA MET A 271 -12.07 -5.83 -5.35
C MET A 271 -12.43 -6.85 -4.25
N GLY A 272 -13.22 -6.38 -3.28
CA GLY A 272 -13.71 -7.19 -2.16
C GLY A 272 -14.86 -8.10 -2.55
#